data_AF-A0AAI8G0M2-F1
#
_entry.id   AF-A0AAI8G0M2-F1
#
_cell.length_a   1.000
_cell.length_b   1.000
_cell.length_c   1.000
_cell.angle_alpha   90.00
_cell.angle_beta   90.00
_cell.angle_gamma   90.00
#
_symmetry.space_group_name_H-M   'P 1'
#
loop_
_entity.id
_entity.type
_entity.pdbx_description
1 polymer ?
#
loop_
_entity_poly.entity_id
_entity_poly.type
_entity_poly.pdbx_seq_one_letter_code
_entity_poly.pdbx_strand_id
1 'polypeptide(L)'
;MTTDHLSWTMEQFRVYLILYCSKIDISQSCEELKWMQTHFDKERYEEMLLIFRRDADYKSIVRIEEYVKHNNLSKPQVEKILHDVKDFFTADGSYDIMEQHLMNVLKSIFKG
;
A
#
# COMPACT_ATOMS: atom_id res chain seq x y z
N MET A 1 11.88 12.88 -12.89
CA MET A 1 12.43 11.51 -12.81
C MET A 1 11.25 10.58 -12.67
N THR A 2 10.95 9.82 -13.73
CA THR A 2 10.00 8.70 -13.68
C THR A 2 10.69 7.57 -12.94
N THR A 3 10.39 7.39 -11.66
CA THR A 3 10.75 6.16 -10.95
C THR A 3 10.00 5.01 -11.61
N ASP A 4 10.75 4.06 -12.16
CA ASP A 4 10.23 2.85 -12.80
C ASP A 4 9.66 1.94 -11.73
N HIS A 5 8.36 2.08 -11.48
CA HIS A 5 7.69 1.34 -10.43
C HIS A 5 7.69 -0.16 -10.69
N LEU A 6 7.85 -0.60 -11.93
CA LEU A 6 7.94 -2.02 -12.29
C LEU A 6 9.18 -2.68 -11.67
N SER A 7 10.24 -1.89 -11.45
CA SER A 7 11.51 -2.33 -10.85
C SER A 7 11.53 -2.27 -9.31
N TRP A 8 10.45 -1.85 -8.67
CA TRP A 8 10.41 -1.75 -7.21
C TRP A 8 10.62 -3.10 -6.55
N THR A 9 11.43 -3.08 -5.48
CA THR A 9 11.48 -4.21 -4.56
C THR A 9 10.11 -4.43 -3.92
N MET A 10 9.86 -5.66 -3.49
CA MET A 10 8.62 -6.02 -2.79
C MET A 10 8.37 -5.11 -1.57
N GLU A 11 9.43 -4.68 -0.88
CA GLU A 11 9.31 -3.79 0.26
C GLU A 11 8.90 -2.37 -0.14
N GLN A 12 9.51 -1.79 -1.18
CA GLN A 12 9.11 -0.49 -1.73
C GLN A 12 7.65 -0.51 -2.16
N PHE A 13 7.22 -1.56 -2.86
CA PHE A 13 5.83 -1.74 -3.24
C PHE A 13 4.89 -1.79 -2.04
N ARG A 14 5.23 -2.57 -0.99
CA ARG A 14 4.44 -2.65 0.25
C ARG A 14 4.28 -1.28 0.91
N VAL A 15 5.37 -0.52 1.04
CA VAL A 15 5.32 0.84 1.60
C VAL A 15 4.39 1.73 0.79
N TYR A 16 4.53 1.73 -0.55
CA TYR A 16 3.69 2.56 -1.42
C TYR A 16 2.21 2.19 -1.33
N LEU A 17 1.90 0.89 -1.24
CA LEU A 17 0.55 0.40 -1.09
C LEU A 17 -0.07 0.85 0.24
N ILE A 18 0.69 0.76 1.35
CA ILE A 18 0.22 1.22 2.65
C ILE A 18 -0.01 2.75 2.65
N LEU A 19 0.86 3.52 2.01
CA LEU A 19 0.67 4.98 1.83
C LEU A 19 -0.59 5.31 1.02
N TYR A 20 -0.91 4.50 0.01
CA TYR A 20 -2.16 4.63 -0.73
C TYR A 20 -3.38 4.33 0.17
N CYS A 21 -3.29 3.29 0.99
CA CYS A 21 -4.33 2.94 1.94
C CYS A 21 -4.56 4.02 3.01
N SER A 22 -3.47 4.58 3.57
CA SER A 22 -3.52 5.63 4.59
C SER A 22 -3.98 7.00 4.09
N LYS A 23 -4.10 7.19 2.77
CA LYS A 23 -4.69 8.40 2.19
C LYS A 23 -6.22 8.35 2.18
N ILE A 24 -6.77 7.14 2.03
CA ILE A 24 -8.21 6.91 2.00
C ILE A 24 -8.78 6.94 3.41
N ASP A 25 -7.97 6.52 4.38
CA ASP A 25 -8.24 6.74 5.79
C ASP A 25 -8.23 8.26 6.11
N ILE A 26 -9.39 8.78 6.51
CA ILE A 26 -9.59 10.20 6.86
C ILE A 26 -9.04 10.47 8.27
N SER A 27 -8.89 9.43 9.10
CA SER A 27 -8.39 9.49 10.46
C SER A 27 -6.99 8.91 10.55
N GLN A 28 -5.99 9.56 9.95
CA GLN A 28 -4.57 9.22 10.17
C GLN A 28 -4.23 9.26 11.67
N SER A 29 -4.32 8.11 12.32
CA SER A 29 -4.14 7.96 13.75
C SER A 29 -2.66 7.93 14.12
N CYS A 30 -2.33 8.26 15.37
CA CYS A 30 -0.96 8.12 15.87
C CYS A 30 -0.49 6.65 15.80
N GLU A 31 -1.43 5.71 15.92
CA GLU A 31 -1.25 4.28 15.84
C GLU A 31 -0.79 3.84 14.44
N GLU A 32 -1.40 4.33 13.36
CA GLU A 32 -0.98 4.04 11.98
C GLU A 32 0.43 4.56 11.69
N LEU A 33 0.73 5.80 12.09
CA LEU A 33 2.07 6.38 11.91
C LEU A 33 3.13 5.57 12.65
N LYS A 34 2.80 5.05 13.84
CA LYS A 34 3.67 4.16 14.61
C LYS A 34 3.79 2.78 13.97
N TRP A 35 2.71 2.25 13.40
CA TRP A 35 2.70 1.00 12.66
C TRP A 35 3.67 1.08 11.47
N MET A 36 3.60 2.15 10.67
CA MET A 36 4.49 2.34 9.52
C MET A 36 5.96 2.45 9.93
N GLN A 37 6.27 3.19 11.00
CA GLN A 37 7.65 3.35 11.50
C GLN A 37 8.25 2.07 12.09
N THR A 38 7.40 1.13 12.54
CA THR A 38 7.85 -0.15 13.11
C THR A 38 7.96 -1.28 12.09
N HIS A 39 7.23 -1.18 10.97
CA HIS A 39 7.19 -2.21 9.93
C HIS A 39 8.07 -1.92 8.73
N PHE A 40 8.52 -0.67 8.56
CA PHE A 40 9.34 -0.25 7.42
C PHE A 40 10.60 0.48 7.86
N ASP A 41 11.67 0.30 7.09
CA ASP A 41 12.86 1.12 7.22
C ASP A 41 12.55 2.59 6.90
N LYS A 42 13.11 3.49 7.71
CA LYS A 42 12.82 4.93 7.64
C LYS A 42 13.23 5.53 6.29
N GLU A 43 14.39 5.15 5.75
CA GLU A 43 14.87 5.71 4.49
C GLU A 43 13.96 5.29 3.34
N ARG A 44 13.54 4.01 3.32
CA ARG A 44 12.57 3.50 2.32
C ARG A 44 11.22 4.17 2.45
N TYR A 45 10.73 4.35 3.68
CA TYR A 45 9.47 5.03 3.92
C TYR A 45 9.49 6.46 3.37
N GLU A 46 10.54 7.23 3.68
CA GLU A 46 10.69 8.60 3.21
C GLU A 46 10.82 8.68 1.69
N GLU A 47 11.58 7.78 1.07
CA GLU A 47 11.70 7.67 -0.39
C GLU A 47 10.32 7.48 -1.05
N MET A 48 9.57 6.47 -0.62
CA MET A 48 8.28 6.14 -1.21
C MET A 48 7.23 7.22 -0.92
N LEU A 49 7.28 7.87 0.24
CA LEU A 49 6.42 8.99 0.59
C LEU A 49 6.62 10.19 -0.35
N LEU A 50 7.86 10.49 -0.74
CA LEU A 50 8.15 11.56 -1.70
C LEU A 50 7.60 11.24 -3.09
N ILE A 51 7.64 9.97 -3.51
CA ILE A 51 7.04 9.53 -4.77
C ILE A 51 5.51 9.64 -4.68
N PHE A 52 4.93 9.11 -3.61
CA PHE A 52 3.48 9.10 -3.38
C PHE A 52 2.88 10.51 -3.35
N ARG A 53 3.50 11.45 -2.63
CA ARG A 53 3.04 12.85 -2.55
C ARG A 53 3.01 13.59 -3.88
N ARG A 54 3.71 13.08 -4.90
CA ARG A 54 3.72 13.64 -6.26
C ARG A 54 2.72 12.97 -7.19
N ASP A 55 2.13 11.85 -6.78
CA ASP A 55 1.17 11.12 -7.58
C ASP A 55 -0.26 11.53 -7.20
N ALA A 56 -1.09 11.76 -8.22
CA ALA A 56 -2.54 11.88 -8.05
C ALA A 56 -3.15 10.49 -7.86
N ASP A 57 -4.37 10.41 -7.31
CA ASP A 57 -5.02 9.12 -6.98
C ASP A 57 -5.09 8.14 -8.14
N TYR A 58 -5.47 8.63 -9.33
CA TYR A 58 -5.54 7.81 -10.54
C TYR A 58 -4.16 7.23 -10.91
N LYS A 59 -3.08 7.95 -10.62
CA LYS A 59 -1.73 7.52 -10.96
C LYS A 59 -1.21 6.49 -9.95
N SER A 60 -1.55 6.67 -8.67
CA SER A 60 -1.20 5.70 -7.63
C SER A 60 -1.85 4.34 -7.87
N ILE A 61 -3.14 4.29 -8.21
CA ILE A 61 -3.82 3.02 -8.48
C ILE A 61 -3.27 2.34 -9.75
N VAL A 62 -2.99 3.10 -10.81
CA VAL A 62 -2.38 2.57 -12.04
C VAL A 62 -1.02 1.92 -11.75
N ARG A 63 -0.15 2.59 -10.98
CA ARG A 63 1.15 2.00 -10.60
C ARG A 63 1.00 0.70 -9.82
N ILE A 64 0.01 0.61 -8.92
CA ILE A 64 -0.25 -0.60 -8.15
C ILE A 64 -0.67 -1.73 -9.10
N GLU A 65 -1.60 -1.47 -10.01
CA GLU A 65 -2.04 -2.46 -11.00
C GLU A 65 -0.91 -2.91 -11.93
N GLU A 66 -0.12 -1.98 -12.45
CA GLU A 66 1.00 -2.26 -13.35
C GLU A 66 2.08 -3.09 -12.63
N TYR A 67 2.41 -2.76 -11.38
CA TYR A 67 3.36 -3.54 -10.58
C TYR A 67 2.91 -4.99 -10.40
N VAL A 68 1.66 -5.19 -9.99
CA VAL A 68 1.08 -6.51 -9.71
C VAL A 68 1.05 -7.37 -10.97
N LYS A 69 0.62 -6.79 -12.10
CA LYS A 69 0.59 -7.47 -13.41
C LYS A 69 1.98 -7.82 -13.91
N HIS A 70 2.97 -6.94 -13.71
CA HIS A 70 4.33 -7.14 -14.22
C HIS A 70 5.12 -8.18 -13.42
N ASN A 71 5.01 -8.16 -12.09
CA ASN A 71 5.87 -8.94 -11.20
C ASN A 71 5.37 -10.37 -10.93
N ASN A 72 4.24 -10.79 -11.51
CA ASN A 72 3.66 -12.15 -11.38
C ASN A 72 3.71 -12.67 -9.93
N LEU A 73 3.15 -11.89 -9.01
CA LEU A 73 3.22 -12.19 -7.57
C LEU A 73 2.62 -13.57 -7.27
N SER A 74 3.36 -14.40 -6.54
CA SER A 74 2.88 -15.70 -6.11
C SER A 74 1.74 -15.57 -5.08
N LYS A 75 0.90 -16.60 -4.96
CA LYS A 75 -0.19 -16.60 -3.96
C LYS A 75 0.28 -16.25 -2.53
N PRO A 76 1.39 -16.82 -2.01
CA PRO A 76 1.87 -16.44 -0.68
C PRO A 76 2.29 -14.98 -0.56
N GLN A 77 2.84 -14.40 -1.63
CA GLN A 77 3.22 -12.99 -1.67
C GLN A 77 1.97 -12.09 -1.62
N VAL A 78 0.95 -12.42 -2.41
CA VAL A 78 -0.34 -11.71 -2.42
C VAL A 78 -1.02 -11.81 -1.05
N GLU A 79 -1.08 -13.01 -0.47
CA GLU A 79 -1.66 -13.23 0.85
C GLU A 79 -0.96 -12.41 1.93
N LYS A 80 0.39 -12.37 1.89
CA LYS A 80 1.17 -11.54 2.81
C LYS A 80 0.84 -10.06 2.65
N ILE A 81 0.77 -9.54 1.42
CA ILE A 81 0.43 -8.14 1.18
C ILE A 81 -0.98 -7.81 1.71
N LEU A 82 -1.96 -8.65 1.40
CA LEU A 82 -3.34 -8.42 1.85
C LEU A 82 -3.45 -8.54 3.38
N HIS A 83 -2.65 -9.39 4.01
CA HIS A 83 -2.54 -9.47 5.46
C HIS A 83 -1.95 -8.18 6.03
N ASP A 84 -0.85 -7.67 5.48
CA ASP A 84 -0.23 -6.41 5.94
C ASP A 84 -1.23 -5.24 5.85
N VAL A 85 -1.98 -5.14 4.75
CA VAL A 85 -3.00 -4.10 4.57
C VAL A 85 -4.14 -4.25 5.59
N LYS A 86 -4.54 -5.49 5.88
CA LYS A 86 -5.57 -5.75 6.88
C LYS A 86 -5.10 -5.39 8.29
N ASP A 87 -3.88 -5.77 8.65
CA ASP A 87 -3.27 -5.43 9.93
C ASP A 87 -3.18 -3.91 10.09
N PHE A 88 -2.81 -3.21 9.01
CA PHE A 88 -2.76 -1.76 8.96
C PHE A 88 -4.13 -1.12 9.24
N PHE A 89 -5.20 -1.56 8.55
CA PHE A 89 -6.56 -1.06 8.80
C PHE A 89 -7.04 -1.33 10.22
N THR A 90 -6.69 -2.48 10.79
CA THR A 90 -7.12 -2.82 12.16
C THR A 90 -6.22 -2.25 13.26
N ALA A 91 -5.22 -1.43 12.93
CA ALA A 91 -4.24 -0.93 13.89
C ALA A 91 -4.83 0.04 14.93
N ASP A 92 -5.89 0.76 14.56
CA ASP A 92 -6.65 1.69 15.41
C ASP A 92 -7.79 0.98 16.20
N GLY A 93 -8.01 -0.31 15.95
CA GLY A 93 -9.06 -1.12 16.55
C GLY A 93 -10.41 -1.06 15.83
N SER A 94 -10.50 -0.43 14.67
CA SER A 94 -11.69 -0.35 13.83
C SER A 94 -11.46 -1.01 12.46
N TYR A 95 -12.53 -1.31 11.72
CA TYR A 95 -12.45 -1.79 10.34
C TYR A 95 -13.70 -1.36 9.58
N ASP A 96 -13.69 -0.14 9.10
CA ASP A 96 -14.88 0.57 8.64
C ASP A 96 -15.33 0.13 7.22
N ILE A 97 -16.45 0.69 6.77
CA ILE A 97 -17.04 0.35 5.46
C ILE A 97 -16.14 0.78 4.29
N MET A 98 -15.41 1.90 4.44
CA MET A 98 -14.50 2.42 3.42
C MET A 98 -13.25 1.54 3.29
N GLU A 99 -12.67 1.11 4.41
CA GLU A 99 -11.53 0.19 4.44
C GLU A 99 -11.90 -1.19 3.91
N GLN A 100 -13.11 -1.67 4.21
CA GLN A 100 -13.67 -2.88 3.62
C GLN A 100 -13.83 -2.75 2.11
N HIS A 101 -14.34 -1.61 1.63
CA HIS A 101 -14.47 -1.34 0.21
C HIS A 101 -13.09 -1.35 -0.48
N LEU A 102 -12.11 -0.65 0.09
CA LEU A 102 -10.75 -0.59 -0.44
C LEU A 102 -10.07 -1.95 -0.46
N MET A 103 -10.21 -2.75 0.60
CA MET A 103 -9.71 -4.13 0.64
C MET A 103 -10.29 -4.98 -0.50
N ASN A 104 -11.58 -4.79 -0.83
CA ASN A 104 -12.21 -5.50 -1.95
C ASN A 104 -11.67 -5.04 -3.31
N VAL A 105 -11.41 -3.75 -3.49
CA VAL A 105 -10.76 -3.21 -4.69
C VAL A 105 -9.36 -3.81 -4.86
N LEU A 106 -8.55 -3.81 -3.80
CA LEU A 106 -7.21 -4.40 -3.83
C LEU A 106 -7.26 -5.90 -4.16
N LYS A 107 -8.15 -6.67 -3.52
CA LYS A 107 -8.36 -8.09 -3.86
C LYS A 107 -8.71 -8.30 -5.32
N SER A 108 -9.44 -7.38 -5.95
CA SER A 108 -9.74 -7.44 -7.39
C SER A 108 -8.49 -7.23 -8.23
N ILE A 109 -7.63 -6.29 -7.85
CA ILE A 109 -6.36 -6.02 -8.53
C ILE A 109 -5.43 -7.23 -8.46
N PHE A 110 -5.30 -7.87 -7.29
CA PHE A 110 -4.45 -9.04 -7.10
C PHE A 110 -5.01 -10.35 -7.69
N LYS A 111 -6.29 -10.38 -8.11
CA LYS A 111 -6.90 -11.52 -8.81
C LYS A 111 -6.79 -11.40 -10.34
N GLY A 112 -6.50 -10.20 -10.84
CA GLY A 112 -6.48 -9.87 -12.27
C GLY A 112 -5.24 -10.36 -13.00
#